data_AF-A0AAJ8BGI3-F1
#
_entry.id   AF-A0AAJ8BGI3-F1
#
_cell.length_a   1.000
_cell.length_b   1.000
_cell.length_c   1.000
_cell.angle_alpha   90.00
_cell.angle_beta   90.00
_cell.angle_gamma   90.00
#
_symmetry.space_group_name_H-M   'P 1'
#
loop_
_entity.id
_entity.type
_entity.pdbx_description
1 polymer ?
#
loop_
_entity_poly.entity_id
_entity_poly.type
_entity_poly.pdbx_seq_one_letter_code
_entity_poly.pdbx_strand_id
1 'polypeptide(L)'
;MKWSLFLLSLMGQCFLSTCCLYEYHYISESKTWSEAQSYCREKYTDLAKVYDMTDMKRLLDSTENQGEAWIGLYNNPGKENRKWHWSLPGVEYKEDRKNWNGGEPNDIKSPENCVRMSPKWVDVPCAQTYVFICYDERRKYNKTFHLINNKKTWPQAQSYCREHHTDLISGVHQLEDEEFKTQGKSKRLWIGLFRDTWRWSR
;
A
#
# COMPACT_ATOMS: atom_id res chain seq x y z
N MET A 1 21.54 27.78 -44.30
CA MET A 1 21.65 27.63 -42.84
C MET A 1 20.96 26.32 -42.45
N LYS A 2 21.74 25.29 -42.12
CA LYS A 2 21.22 23.98 -41.69
C LYS A 2 20.72 24.11 -40.25
N TRP A 3 19.42 23.95 -40.04
CA TRP A 3 18.85 23.77 -38.70
C TRP A 3 19.01 22.31 -38.33
N SER A 4 20.02 22.00 -37.52
CA SER A 4 20.17 20.68 -36.91
C SER A 4 19.09 20.52 -35.84
N LEU A 5 18.10 19.67 -36.11
CA LEU A 5 17.21 19.11 -35.09
C LEU A 5 18.05 18.25 -34.15
N PHE A 6 18.40 18.80 -32.98
CA PHE A 6 18.89 17.99 -31.86
C PHE A 6 17.71 17.18 -31.30
N LEU A 7 17.49 16.00 -31.86
CA LEU A 7 16.77 14.92 -31.19
C LEU A 7 17.59 14.53 -29.96
N LEU A 8 17.32 15.16 -28.82
CA LEU A 8 17.69 14.63 -27.51
C LEU A 8 16.88 13.34 -27.31
N SER A 9 17.37 12.23 -27.87
CA SER A 9 16.94 10.93 -27.37
C SER A 9 17.45 10.87 -25.93
N LEU A 10 16.57 11.15 -24.98
CA LEU A 10 16.71 10.62 -23.62
C LEU A 10 16.71 9.11 -23.81
N MET A 11 17.89 8.53 -24.04
CA MET A 11 18.09 7.10 -23.91
C MET A 11 17.87 6.81 -22.44
N GLY A 12 16.60 6.59 -22.08
CA GLY A 12 16.19 6.18 -20.76
C GLY A 12 16.95 4.91 -20.45
N GLN A 13 17.96 5.00 -19.60
CA GLN A 13 18.79 3.86 -19.28
C GLN A 13 17.89 2.81 -18.63
N CYS A 14 17.70 1.67 -19.30
CA CYS A 14 16.87 0.60 -18.74
C CYS A 14 17.67 -0.12 -17.64
N PHE A 15 17.11 -0.15 -16.43
CA PHE A 15 17.71 -0.76 -15.24
C PHE A 15 16.88 -1.93 -14.74
N LEU A 16 17.44 -2.68 -13.79
CA LEU A 16 16.73 -3.72 -13.09
C LEU A 16 15.71 -3.10 -12.14
N SER A 17 14.64 -3.82 -11.82
CA SER A 17 13.58 -3.32 -10.93
C SER A 17 13.64 -4.06 -9.61
N THR A 18 13.42 -3.37 -8.50
CA THR A 18 13.23 -4.01 -7.19
C THR A 18 11.82 -3.76 -6.73
N CYS A 19 11.01 -4.81 -6.67
CA CYS A 19 9.62 -4.68 -6.24
C CYS A 19 9.50 -5.06 -4.76
N CYS A 20 8.83 -4.24 -3.98
CA CYS A 20 8.51 -4.51 -2.58
C CYS A 20 7.52 -5.68 -2.48
N LEU A 21 7.68 -6.45 -1.40
CA LEU A 21 6.76 -7.51 -1.00
C LEU A 21 6.03 -7.05 0.26
N TYR A 22 4.76 -6.69 0.11
CA TYR A 22 3.85 -6.64 1.25
C TYR A 22 3.01 -7.90 1.23
N GLU A 23 2.94 -8.59 2.37
CA GLU A 23 2.08 -9.76 2.51
C GLU A 23 0.82 -9.37 3.26
N TYR A 24 -0.30 -9.90 2.79
CA TYR A 24 -1.58 -9.70 3.43
C TYR A 24 -2.22 -11.06 3.68
N HIS A 25 -2.81 -11.20 4.86
CA HIS A 25 -3.44 -12.42 5.32
C HIS A 25 -4.91 -12.18 5.59
N TYR A 26 -5.76 -12.86 4.84
CA TYR A 26 -7.18 -12.88 5.12
C TYR A 26 -7.46 -13.84 6.28
N ILE A 27 -8.04 -13.32 7.36
CA ILE A 27 -8.37 -14.08 8.56
C ILE A 27 -9.88 -14.25 8.61
N SER A 28 -10.34 -15.50 8.48
CA SER A 28 -11.76 -15.85 8.44
C SER A 28 -12.46 -15.84 9.82
N GLU A 29 -11.80 -15.34 10.86
CA GLU A 29 -12.38 -15.18 12.20
C GLU A 29 -13.15 -13.85 12.28
N SER A 30 -14.35 -13.85 12.88
CA SER A 30 -15.10 -12.62 13.11
C SER A 30 -14.71 -11.98 14.46
N LYS A 31 -14.24 -10.73 14.44
CA LYS A 31 -13.77 -9.99 15.63
C LYS A 31 -14.14 -8.51 15.57
N THR A 32 -14.22 -7.85 16.72
CA THR A 32 -14.29 -6.38 16.77
C THR A 32 -13.01 -5.76 16.21
N TRP A 33 -13.04 -4.47 15.83
CA TRP A 33 -11.86 -3.84 15.23
C TRP A 33 -10.62 -3.89 16.14
N SER A 34 -10.81 -3.66 17.45
CA SER A 34 -9.73 -3.70 18.45
C SER A 34 -9.15 -5.11 18.63
N GLU A 35 -10.02 -6.12 18.66
CA GLU A 35 -9.60 -7.53 18.75
C GLU A 35 -8.88 -7.99 17.49
N ALA A 36 -9.36 -7.58 16.31
CA ALA A 36 -8.72 -7.85 15.03
C ALA A 36 -7.33 -7.18 14.94
N GLN A 37 -7.21 -5.93 15.37
CA GLN A 37 -5.92 -5.23 15.46
C GLN A 37 -4.95 -5.97 16.40
N SER A 38 -5.42 -6.34 17.58
CA SER A 38 -4.60 -7.07 18.56
C SER A 38 -4.12 -8.40 18.00
N TYR A 39 -5.00 -9.15 17.33
CA TYR A 39 -4.64 -10.39 16.66
C TYR A 39 -3.56 -10.16 15.59
N CYS A 40 -3.74 -9.17 14.72
CA CYS A 40 -2.75 -8.89 13.67
C CYS A 40 -1.41 -8.46 14.24
N ARG A 41 -1.37 -7.71 15.34
CA ARG A 41 -0.10 -7.31 16.01
C ARG A 41 0.58 -8.48 16.71
N GLU A 42 -0.19 -9.44 17.22
CA GLU A 42 0.36 -10.65 17.83
C GLU A 42 0.99 -11.57 16.76
N LYS A 43 0.24 -11.87 15.69
CA LYS A 43 0.61 -12.88 14.69
C LYS A 43 1.43 -12.32 13.52
N TYR A 44 1.18 -11.07 13.12
CA TYR A 44 1.72 -10.38 11.95
C TYR A 44 2.27 -9.01 12.34
N THR A 45 2.12 -7.98 11.50
CA THR A 45 2.51 -6.60 11.84
C THR A 45 1.36 -5.77 12.40
N ASP A 46 0.28 -5.58 11.62
CA ASP A 46 -0.90 -4.80 12.02
C ASP A 46 -2.09 -5.13 11.08
N LEU A 47 -3.25 -4.51 11.25
CA LEU A 47 -4.31 -4.53 10.24
C LEU A 47 -3.84 -3.90 8.92
N ALA A 48 -4.45 -4.34 7.83
CA ALA A 48 -4.08 -3.92 6.48
C ALA A 48 -4.20 -2.40 6.27
N LYS A 49 -3.16 -1.81 5.70
CA LYS A 49 -3.23 -0.50 5.06
C LYS A 49 -3.63 -0.69 3.60
N VAL A 50 -4.52 0.15 3.07
CA VAL A 50 -4.92 0.07 1.66
C VAL A 50 -4.31 1.25 0.92
N TYR A 51 -3.19 1.01 0.24
CA TYR A 51 -2.59 1.98 -0.67
C TYR A 51 -2.82 1.67 -2.15
N ASP A 52 -2.88 0.39 -2.50
CA ASP A 52 -3.15 -0.08 -3.85
C ASP A 52 -4.34 -1.05 -3.81
N MET A 53 -5.41 -0.67 -4.50
CA MET A 53 -6.63 -1.45 -4.58
C MET A 53 -6.42 -2.76 -5.36
N THR A 54 -5.32 -2.89 -6.12
CA THR A 54 -5.03 -4.06 -6.94
C THR A 54 -4.71 -5.27 -6.08
N ASP A 55 -3.86 -5.13 -5.07
CA ASP A 55 -3.50 -6.23 -4.15
C ASP A 55 -4.71 -6.67 -3.33
N MET A 56 -5.47 -5.71 -2.78
CA MET A 56 -6.69 -6.01 -2.01
C MET A 56 -7.79 -6.64 -2.86
N LYS A 57 -7.98 -6.16 -4.10
CA LYS A 57 -8.92 -6.77 -5.04
C LYS A 57 -8.51 -8.21 -5.36
N ARG A 58 -7.22 -8.48 -5.57
CA ARG A 58 -6.72 -9.85 -5.78
C ARG A 58 -6.95 -10.75 -4.57
N LEU A 59 -6.76 -10.24 -3.34
CA LEU A 59 -7.06 -10.98 -2.12
C LEU A 59 -8.55 -11.32 -2.02
N LEU A 60 -9.43 -10.33 -2.22
CA LEU A 60 -10.88 -10.51 -2.18
C LEU A 60 -11.39 -11.42 -3.31
N ASP A 61 -10.83 -11.31 -4.52
CA ASP A 61 -11.18 -12.15 -5.67
C ASP A 61 -10.68 -13.60 -5.49
N SER A 62 -9.62 -13.82 -4.71
CA SER A 62 -9.05 -15.15 -4.42
C SER A 62 -9.74 -15.88 -3.28
N THR A 63 -10.47 -15.16 -2.42
CA THR A 63 -11.31 -15.76 -1.39
C THR A 63 -12.66 -16.11 -2.00
N GLU A 64 -13.12 -17.36 -1.87
CA GLU A 64 -14.44 -17.82 -2.37
C GLU A 64 -15.63 -17.00 -1.83
N ASN A 65 -15.41 -16.11 -0.85
CA ASN A 65 -16.39 -15.20 -0.30
C ASN A 65 -16.04 -13.74 -0.61
N GLN A 66 -16.98 -13.03 -1.23
CA GLN A 66 -17.02 -11.58 -1.42
C GLN A 66 -17.26 -10.84 -0.07
N GLY A 67 -16.48 -11.18 0.95
CA GLY A 67 -16.71 -10.79 2.33
C GLY A 67 -16.23 -9.37 2.65
N GLU A 68 -17.00 -8.67 3.48
CA GLU A 68 -16.57 -7.39 4.04
C GLU A 68 -15.52 -7.63 5.12
N ALA A 69 -14.39 -6.91 5.08
CA ALA A 69 -13.29 -7.14 6.01
C ALA A 69 -12.79 -5.87 6.68
N TRP A 70 -12.39 -5.98 7.95
CA TRP A 70 -11.69 -4.90 8.64
C TRP A 70 -10.35 -4.58 7.98
N ILE A 71 -10.07 -3.28 7.90
CA ILE A 71 -8.76 -2.73 7.58
C ILE A 71 -8.29 -1.81 8.71
N GLY A 72 -7.03 -1.42 8.69
CA GLY A 72 -6.40 -0.62 9.75
C GLY A 72 -6.82 0.84 9.78
N LEU A 73 -7.79 1.27 8.96
CA LEU A 73 -8.23 2.66 8.93
C LEU A 73 -9.22 2.91 10.06
N TYR A 74 -8.95 3.92 10.88
CA TYR A 74 -9.79 4.30 12.00
C TYR A 74 -9.69 5.80 12.29
N ASN A 75 -10.64 6.32 13.07
CA ASN A 75 -10.66 7.69 13.57
C ASN A 75 -10.71 7.66 15.10
N ASN A 76 -10.02 8.59 15.76
CA ASN A 76 -10.15 8.73 17.21
C ASN A 76 -11.43 9.53 17.52
N PRO A 77 -12.33 9.05 18.40
CA PRO A 77 -13.50 9.82 18.81
C PRO A 77 -13.08 11.09 19.56
N GLY A 78 -13.73 12.21 19.28
CA GLY A 78 -13.68 13.40 20.15
C GLY A 78 -13.19 14.72 19.58
N LYS A 79 -13.18 14.95 18.26
CA LYS A 79 -12.97 16.31 17.73
C LYS A 79 -13.94 16.60 16.61
N GLU A 80 -14.43 17.84 16.61
CA GLU A 80 -15.25 18.48 15.57
C GLU A 80 -14.60 18.44 14.17
N ASN A 81 -13.38 17.88 14.05
CA ASN A 81 -12.65 17.60 12.83
C ASN A 81 -12.21 16.13 12.80
N ARG A 82 -13.04 15.26 12.22
CA ARG A 82 -12.72 13.85 11.93
C ARG A 82 -11.41 13.75 11.14
N LYS A 83 -10.46 12.93 11.62
CA LYS A 83 -9.22 12.65 10.89
C LYS A 83 -8.95 11.15 10.89
N TRP A 84 -8.82 10.59 9.70
CA TRP A 84 -8.50 9.18 9.53
C TRP A 84 -7.02 8.90 9.77
N HIS A 85 -6.76 7.77 10.40
CA HIS A 85 -5.44 7.27 10.77
C HIS A 85 -5.33 5.79 10.40
N TRP A 86 -4.16 5.39 9.91
CA TRP A 86 -3.83 3.98 9.80
C TRP A 86 -3.32 3.47 11.14
N SER A 87 -3.73 2.26 11.52
CA SER A 87 -3.24 1.59 12.71
C SER A 87 -1.76 1.24 12.63
N LEU A 88 -1.27 0.97 11.41
CA LEU A 88 0.14 0.68 11.17
C LEU A 88 0.99 1.92 11.50
N PRO A 89 1.97 1.82 12.43
CA PRO A 89 2.79 2.95 12.83
C PRO A 89 3.56 3.59 11.67
N GLY A 90 3.68 4.93 11.68
CA GLY A 90 4.43 5.68 10.66
C GLY A 90 3.75 5.81 9.31
N VAL A 91 2.50 5.35 9.17
CA VAL A 91 1.72 5.39 7.94
C VAL A 91 0.71 6.53 7.98
N GLU A 92 0.89 7.52 7.10
CA GLU A 92 -0.02 8.65 7.01
C GLU A 92 -1.23 8.37 6.12
N TYR A 93 -2.41 8.81 6.55
CA TYR A 93 -3.60 8.87 5.70
C TYR A 93 -3.46 10.00 4.69
N LYS A 94 -3.73 9.69 3.41
CA LYS A 94 -3.70 10.67 2.31
C LYS A 94 -5.06 10.72 1.61
N GLU A 95 -5.67 11.90 1.61
CA GLU A 95 -7.03 12.13 1.08
C GLU A 95 -7.13 11.84 -0.42
N ASP A 96 -6.06 12.06 -1.19
CA ASP A 96 -6.00 11.78 -2.64
C ASP A 96 -5.99 10.28 -2.97
N ARG A 97 -5.84 9.41 -1.98
CA ARG A 97 -5.86 7.95 -2.11
C ARG A 97 -7.09 7.30 -1.47
N LYS A 98 -8.12 8.09 -1.18
CA LYS A 98 -9.34 7.56 -0.56
C LYS A 98 -10.12 6.64 -1.50
N ASN A 99 -10.72 5.60 -0.93
CA ASN A 99 -11.58 4.67 -1.66
C ASN A 99 -12.94 4.50 -0.97
N TRP A 100 -13.51 5.58 -0.44
CA TRP A 100 -14.83 5.57 0.17
C TRP A 100 -15.92 5.15 -0.80
N ASN A 101 -16.92 4.43 -0.29
CA ASN A 101 -18.15 4.19 -1.01
C ASN A 101 -18.93 5.49 -1.20
N GLY A 102 -19.86 5.51 -2.15
CA GLY A 102 -20.68 6.69 -2.42
C GLY A 102 -21.50 7.07 -1.19
N GLY A 103 -21.30 8.29 -0.69
CA GLY A 103 -21.97 8.76 0.52
C GLY A 103 -21.27 8.36 1.83
N GLU A 104 -20.06 7.80 1.80
CA GLU A 104 -19.23 7.55 2.98
C GLU A 104 -18.10 8.59 3.09
N PRO A 105 -17.60 8.87 4.31
CA PRO A 105 -18.10 8.36 5.59
C PRO A 105 -19.32 9.17 6.11
N ASN A 106 -20.31 8.52 6.75
CA ASN A 106 -21.62 9.17 7.02
C ASN A 106 -22.19 9.12 8.43
N ASP A 107 -21.64 8.36 9.37
CA ASP A 107 -22.11 8.31 10.77
C ASP A 107 -23.63 8.08 10.92
N ILE A 108 -24.26 7.27 10.06
CA ILE A 108 -25.73 7.27 9.91
C ILE A 108 -26.48 6.97 11.24
N LYS A 109 -25.90 6.21 12.18
CA LYS A 109 -26.59 5.81 13.44
C LYS A 109 -25.81 6.02 14.74
N SER A 110 -24.49 6.02 14.68
CA SER A 110 -23.59 6.12 15.85
C SER A 110 -22.22 6.56 15.38
N PRO A 111 -21.28 6.95 16.27
CA PRO A 111 -19.91 7.25 15.83
C PRO A 111 -19.27 6.05 15.12
N GLU A 112 -19.15 6.15 13.80
CA GLU A 112 -18.58 5.13 12.92
C GLU A 112 -17.10 5.44 12.74
N ASN A 113 -16.29 4.95 13.68
CA ASN A 113 -14.88 5.31 13.81
C ASN A 113 -13.93 4.25 13.26
N CYS A 114 -14.43 3.13 12.75
CA CYS A 114 -13.62 2.05 12.21
C CYS A 114 -14.07 1.71 10.80
N VAL A 115 -13.15 1.25 9.95
CA VAL A 115 -13.44 1.09 8.52
C VAL A 115 -13.34 -0.37 8.13
N ARG A 116 -14.39 -0.85 7.49
CA ARG A 116 -14.37 -2.10 6.72
C ARG A 116 -14.29 -1.80 5.24
N MET A 117 -13.84 -2.76 4.47
CA MET A 117 -13.87 -2.70 3.01
C MET A 117 -14.82 -3.74 2.42
N SER A 118 -15.56 -3.35 1.37
CA SER A 118 -16.36 -4.23 0.52
C SER A 118 -16.71 -3.54 -0.80
N PRO A 119 -16.01 -3.83 -1.92
CA PRO A 119 -14.60 -3.50 -2.19
C PRO A 119 -14.18 -2.03 -1.92
N LYS A 120 -15.14 -1.14 -1.62
CA LYS A 120 -14.89 0.25 -1.19
C LYS A 120 -14.96 0.37 0.33
N TRP A 121 -14.45 1.47 0.87
CA TRP A 121 -14.41 1.74 2.30
C TRP A 121 -15.76 2.24 2.81
N VAL A 122 -16.16 1.73 3.96
CA VAL A 122 -17.37 2.11 4.70
C VAL A 122 -16.97 2.25 6.15
N ASP A 123 -17.27 3.40 6.77
CA ASP A 123 -17.13 3.55 8.20
C ASP A 123 -18.29 2.86 8.90
N VAL A 124 -17.97 2.17 9.98
CA VAL A 124 -18.91 1.37 10.76
C VAL A 124 -18.54 1.44 12.24
N PRO A 125 -19.46 1.08 13.15
CA PRO A 125 -19.17 1.07 14.57
C PRO A 125 -18.10 0.02 14.89
N CYS A 126 -17.05 0.43 15.60
CA CYS A 126 -15.90 -0.42 15.94
C CYS A 126 -16.25 -1.71 16.71
N ALA A 127 -17.41 -1.71 17.37
CA ALA A 127 -17.93 -2.85 18.15
C ALA A 127 -18.62 -3.92 17.29
N GLN A 128 -18.87 -3.66 16.00
CA GLN A 128 -19.32 -4.71 15.09
C GLN A 128 -18.21 -5.74 14.86
N THR A 129 -18.58 -6.95 14.50
CA THR A 129 -17.62 -8.03 14.27
C THR A 129 -17.54 -8.37 12.78
N TYR A 130 -16.33 -8.36 12.24
CA TYR A 130 -16.06 -8.73 10.85
C TYR A 130 -14.84 -9.64 10.77
N VAL A 131 -14.73 -10.36 9.66
CA VAL A 131 -13.45 -10.91 9.20
C VAL A 131 -12.46 -9.77 8.95
N PHE A 132 -11.17 -10.05 8.88
CA PHE A 132 -10.17 -8.99 8.85
C PHE A 132 -8.93 -9.37 8.06
N ILE A 133 -8.23 -8.35 7.57
CA ILE A 133 -7.02 -8.51 6.78
C ILE A 133 -5.84 -8.01 7.61
N CYS A 134 -4.88 -8.88 7.89
CA CYS A 134 -3.62 -8.49 8.49
C CYS A 134 -2.60 -8.15 7.41
N TYR A 135 -1.80 -7.12 7.68
CA TYR A 135 -0.59 -6.80 6.96
C TYR A 135 0.60 -7.41 7.70
N ASP A 136 1.49 -8.04 6.95
CA ASP A 136 2.73 -8.58 7.46
C ASP A 136 3.93 -7.98 6.71
N GLU A 137 4.76 -7.27 7.47
CA GLU A 137 6.07 -6.80 7.02
C GLU A 137 7.19 -7.77 7.40
N ARG A 138 6.88 -8.78 8.22
CA ARG A 138 7.85 -9.80 8.62
C ARG A 138 8.19 -10.61 7.38
N ARG A 139 9.48 -10.69 7.09
CA ARG A 139 10.03 -11.24 5.86
C ARG A 139 9.63 -12.72 5.70
N LYS A 140 8.73 -13.04 4.78
CA LYS A 140 8.64 -14.42 4.30
C LYS A 140 9.92 -14.74 3.53
N TYR A 141 10.65 -15.76 3.97
CA TYR A 141 11.89 -16.25 3.34
C TYR A 141 13.13 -15.34 3.45
N ASN A 142 13.23 -14.47 4.46
CA ASN A 142 14.31 -13.48 4.63
C ASN A 142 14.44 -12.46 3.48
N LYS A 143 13.44 -12.36 2.59
CA LYS A 143 13.51 -11.53 1.39
C LYS A 143 12.60 -10.32 1.47
N THR A 144 13.14 -9.11 1.34
CA THR A 144 12.35 -7.85 1.41
C THR A 144 11.93 -7.29 0.05
N PHE A 145 12.51 -7.81 -1.04
CA PHE A 145 12.21 -7.35 -2.39
C PHE A 145 12.41 -8.45 -3.44
N HIS A 146 11.70 -8.33 -4.55
CA HIS A 146 11.98 -9.11 -5.77
C HIS A 146 12.88 -8.31 -6.70
N LEU A 147 14.06 -8.86 -7.00
CA LEU A 147 14.88 -8.37 -8.09
C LEU A 147 14.36 -8.90 -9.43
N ILE A 148 13.87 -7.99 -10.27
CA ILE A 148 13.44 -8.28 -11.64
C ILE A 148 14.63 -8.09 -12.58
N ASN A 149 15.13 -9.19 -13.12
CA ASN A 149 16.32 -9.21 -13.98
C ASN A 149 16.07 -8.66 -15.40
N ASN A 150 14.81 -8.44 -15.80
CA ASN A 150 14.47 -7.84 -17.09
C ASN A 150 14.61 -6.31 -17.02
N LYS A 151 15.42 -5.74 -17.92
CA LYS A 151 15.69 -4.30 -17.97
C LYS A 151 14.45 -3.54 -18.43
N LYS A 152 14.00 -2.58 -17.62
CA LYS A 152 12.84 -1.73 -17.90
C LYS A 152 13.23 -0.25 -17.74
N THR A 153 12.52 0.66 -18.41
CA THR A 153 12.56 2.08 -18.03
C THR A 153 11.91 2.27 -16.66
N TRP A 154 12.20 3.37 -15.95
CA TRP A 154 11.62 3.60 -14.62
C TRP A 154 10.09 3.52 -14.59
N PRO A 155 9.34 4.16 -15.52
CA PRO A 155 7.88 4.06 -15.53
C PRO A 155 7.37 2.64 -15.79
N GLN A 156 8.04 1.90 -16.68
CA GLN A 156 7.70 0.49 -16.95
C GLN A 156 8.01 -0.42 -15.76
N ALA A 157 9.11 -0.16 -15.05
CA ALA A 157 9.50 -0.86 -13.84
C ALA A 157 8.47 -0.64 -12.72
N GLN A 158 8.06 0.61 -12.52
CA GLN A 158 7.02 0.97 -11.55
C GLN A 158 5.68 0.33 -11.90
N SER A 159 5.23 0.46 -13.16
CA SER A 159 3.98 -0.15 -13.61
C SER A 159 3.99 -1.66 -13.40
N TYR A 160 5.09 -2.33 -13.78
CA TYR A 160 5.24 -3.77 -13.59
C TYR A 160 5.21 -4.16 -12.11
N CYS A 161 5.91 -3.41 -11.25
CA CYS A 161 5.91 -3.71 -9.82
C CYS A 161 4.52 -3.51 -9.20
N ARG A 162 3.73 -2.52 -9.63
CA ARG A 162 2.36 -2.32 -9.16
C ARG A 162 1.36 -3.35 -9.71
N GLU A 163 1.64 -3.89 -10.88
CA GLU A 163 0.78 -4.90 -11.51
C GLU A 163 1.00 -6.29 -10.90
N HIS A 164 2.25 -6.65 -10.62
CA HIS A 164 2.63 -8.02 -10.21
C HIS A 164 3.05 -8.16 -8.76
N HIS A 165 3.39 -7.05 -8.11
CA HIS A 165 3.81 -6.94 -6.71
C HIS A 165 3.13 -5.68 -6.11
N THR A 166 3.71 -5.02 -5.11
CA THR A 166 3.12 -3.77 -4.62
C THR A 166 3.65 -2.50 -5.30
N ASP A 167 4.95 -2.21 -5.22
CA ASP A 167 5.57 -1.05 -5.91
C ASP A 167 7.09 -1.24 -5.94
N LEU A 168 7.84 -0.29 -6.52
CA LEU A 168 9.29 -0.22 -6.36
C LEU A 168 9.69 -0.02 -4.90
N ILE A 169 10.83 -0.61 -4.49
CA ILE A 169 11.38 -0.43 -3.13
C ILE A 169 11.53 1.07 -2.82
N SER A 170 11.07 1.51 -1.65
CA SER A 170 11.04 2.93 -1.30
C SER A 170 11.17 3.17 0.20
N GLY A 171 11.70 4.34 0.57
CA GLY A 171 11.91 4.71 1.97
C GLY A 171 13.22 4.21 2.55
N VAL A 172 13.74 4.96 3.53
CA VAL A 172 15.08 4.77 4.10
C VAL A 172 15.25 3.38 4.71
N HIS A 173 14.28 2.93 5.52
CA HIS A 173 14.34 1.63 6.18
C HIS A 173 14.51 0.46 5.19
N GLN A 174 13.85 0.51 4.02
CA GLN A 174 13.97 -0.54 3.00
C GLN A 174 15.32 -0.49 2.27
N LEU A 175 15.85 0.72 2.05
CA LEU A 175 17.14 0.92 1.38
C LEU A 175 18.34 0.64 2.29
N GLU A 176 18.15 0.69 3.61
CA GLU A 176 19.16 0.34 4.60
C GLU A 176 19.24 -1.17 4.89
N ASP A 177 18.34 -1.96 4.31
CA ASP A 177 18.33 -3.41 4.43
C ASP A 177 19.62 -4.05 3.89
N GLU A 178 20.25 -4.91 4.69
CA GLU A 178 21.52 -5.56 4.34
C GLU A 178 21.40 -6.46 3.10
N GLU A 179 20.25 -7.08 2.84
CA GLU A 179 20.01 -7.84 1.60
C GLU A 179 20.00 -6.90 0.39
N PHE A 180 19.33 -5.75 0.50
CA PHE A 180 19.30 -4.76 -0.56
C PHE A 180 20.69 -4.18 -0.83
N LYS A 181 21.45 -3.85 0.22
CA LYS A 181 22.84 -3.37 0.08
C LYS A 181 23.73 -4.42 -0.57
N THR A 182 23.66 -5.67 -0.15
CA THR A 182 24.50 -6.75 -0.70
C THR A 182 24.16 -7.07 -2.15
N GLN A 183 22.87 -7.12 -2.49
CA GLN A 183 22.44 -7.44 -3.86
C GLN A 183 22.54 -6.23 -4.81
N GLY A 184 22.47 -5.02 -4.27
CA GLY A 184 22.58 -3.74 -4.98
C GLY A 184 24.01 -3.25 -5.19
N LYS A 185 25.01 -3.78 -4.46
CA LYS A 185 26.43 -3.33 -4.47
C LYS A 185 27.06 -3.19 -5.86
N SER A 186 26.57 -3.90 -6.88
CA SER A 186 27.09 -3.84 -8.25
C SER A 186 26.02 -3.69 -9.33
N LYS A 187 24.77 -3.36 -8.96
CA LYS A 187 23.63 -3.31 -9.90
C LYS A 187 23.04 -1.90 -9.94
N ARG A 188 22.69 -1.43 -11.15
CA ARG A 188 21.83 -0.25 -11.30
C ARG A 188 20.39 -0.71 -11.13
N LEU A 189 19.76 -0.28 -10.04
CA LEU A 189 18.41 -0.66 -9.64
C LEU A 189 17.49 0.57 -9.69
N TRP A 190 16.28 0.40 -10.19
CA TRP A 190 15.21 1.36 -9.96
C TRP A 190 14.66 1.22 -8.54
N ILE A 191 14.50 2.37 -7.90
CA ILE A 191 13.82 2.55 -6.62
C ILE A 191 12.60 3.46 -6.81
N GLY A 192 11.70 3.47 -5.85
CA GLY A 192 10.46 4.26 -5.87
C GLY A 192 10.64 5.75 -5.62
N LEU A 193 11.87 6.26 -5.47
CA LEU A 193 12.13 7.70 -5.39
C LEU A 193 12.09 8.31 -6.79
N PHE A 194 11.20 9.28 -7.00
CA PHE A 194 11.07 10.01 -8.26
C PHE A 194 10.83 11.50 -8.01
N ARG A 195 11.07 12.30 -9.04
CA ARG A 195 10.76 13.73 -9.07
C ARG A 195 9.82 14.00 -10.23
N ASP A 196 8.62 14.50 -9.92
CA ASP A 196 7.69 15.00 -10.92
C ASP A 196 8.22 16.26 -11.61
N THR A 197 7.70 16.54 -12.81
CA THR A 197 7.99 17.79 -13.52
C THR A 197 7.46 19.00 -12.75
N TRP A 198 8.26 20.07 -12.75
CA TRP A 198 7.91 21.37 -12.18
C TRP A 198 6.53 21.83 -12.66
N ARG A 199 5.74 22.36 -11.72
CA ARG A 199 4.46 23.01 -12.01
C ARG A 199 4.55 24.47 -11.60
N TRP A 200 3.99 25.36 -12.42
CA TRP A 200 3.86 26.77 -12.09
C TRP A 200 2.91 26.94 -10.91
N SER A 201 3.25 27.82 -9.96
CA SER A 201 2.30 28.31 -8.97
C SER A 201 1.20 29.10 -9.69
N ARG A 202 -0.06 28.78 -9.43
CA ARG A 202 -1.18 29.65 -9.81
C ARG A 202 -1.22 30.87 -8.90
#